data_AF-A0A0F9V9Q5-F1
#
_entry.id   AF-A0A0F9V9Q5-F1
#
_cell.length_a   1.000
_cell.length_b   1.000
_cell.length_c   1.000
_cell.angle_alpha   90.00
_cell.angle_beta   90.00
_cell.angle_gamma   90.00
#
_symmetry.space_group_name_H-M   'P 1'
#
loop_
_entity.id
_entity.type
_entity.pdbx_description
1 polymer ?
#
loop_
_entity_poly.entity_id
_entity_poly.type
_entity_poly.pdbx_seq_one_letter_code
_entity_poly.pdbx_strand_id
1 'polypeptide(L)' 'MKIDYKNFDPKKLDAIEIEGIDGNDYPDFSDAYITTANYDGVELSADELIELFEEFPGYESELILDRMY' A
#
# COMPACT_ATOMS: atom_id res chain seq x y z
N MET A 1 -3.38 -15.82 0.43
CA MET A 1 -2.37 -16.25 -0.56
C MET A 1 -1.00 -16.16 0.13
N LYS A 2 0.13 -16.42 -0.53
CA LYS A 2 1.43 -15.96 -0.01
C LYS A 2 2.09 -15.20 -1.14
N ILE A 3 2.28 -13.90 -0.94
CA ILE A 3 2.96 -13.05 -1.92
C ILE A 3 4.45 -13.42 -1.89
N ASP A 4 5.04 -13.64 -3.06
CA ASP A 4 6.49 -13.79 -3.17
C ASP A 4 7.10 -12.40 -3.37
N TYR A 5 7.50 -11.77 -2.27
CA TYR A 5 8.00 -10.41 -2.30
C TYR A 5 9.28 -10.21 -3.12
N LYS A 6 10.08 -11.27 -3.33
CA LYS A 6 11.26 -11.19 -4.21
C LYS A 6 10.91 -10.99 -5.68
N ASN A 7 9.70 -11.38 -6.07
CA ASN A 7 9.17 -11.24 -7.43
C ASN A 7 7.90 -10.38 -7.43
N PHE A 8 7.74 -9.50 -6.44
CA PHE A 8 6.61 -8.58 -6.36
C PHE A 8 6.64 -7.60 -7.53
N ASP A 9 5.53 -7.51 -8.24
CA ASP A 9 5.33 -6.50 -9.28
C ASP A 9 4.28 -5.50 -8.79
N PRO A 10 4.67 -4.27 -8.41
CA PRO A 10 3.74 -3.26 -7.92
C PRO A 10 2.65 -2.91 -8.94
N LYS A 11 2.87 -3.15 -10.23
CA LYS A 11 1.85 -2.93 -11.28
C LYS A 11 0.67 -3.89 -11.21
N LYS A 12 0.80 -4.99 -10.47
CA LYS A 12 -0.29 -5.93 -10.22
C LYS A 12 -1.15 -5.52 -9.02
N LEU A 13 -0.75 -4.48 -8.30
CA LEU A 13 -1.53 -3.92 -7.20
C LEU A 13 -2.60 -2.98 -7.77
N ASP A 14 -3.86 -3.21 -7.43
CA ASP A 14 -4.98 -2.35 -7.83
C ASP A 14 -6.04 -2.25 -6.72
N ALA A 15 -7.10 -1.47 -6.97
CA ALA A 15 -8.19 -1.22 -6.03
C ALA A 15 -7.71 -0.83 -4.61
N ILE A 16 -6.64 -0.03 -4.55
CA ILE A 16 -5.99 0.33 -3.30
C ILE A 16 -6.79 1.45 -2.63
N GLU A 17 -7.22 1.25 -1.39
CA GLU A 17 -7.79 2.29 -0.53
C GLU A 17 -6.80 2.61 0.59
N ILE A 18 -6.62 3.91 0.86
CA ILE A 18 -5.70 4.41 1.89
C ILE A 18 -6.49 5.33 2.82
N GLU A 19 -6.36 5.12 4.11
CA GLU A 19 -6.90 5.97 5.16
C GLU A 19 -5.78 6.58 6.01
N GLY A 20 -6.13 7.49 6.93
CA GLY A 20 -5.15 8.13 7.81
C GLY A 20 -4.31 9.23 7.15
N ILE A 21 -4.65 9.64 5.93
CA ILE A 21 -3.95 10.73 5.23
C ILE A 21 -4.14 12.05 5.98
N ASP A 22 -3.09 12.53 6.64
CA ASP A 22 -2.99 13.91 7.15
C ASP A 22 -2.20 14.76 6.15
N GLY A 23 -2.64 15.99 5.89
CA GLY A 23 -1.88 16.92 5.04
C GLY A 23 -0.74 17.60 5.80
N ASN A 24 -0.78 17.58 7.14
CA ASN A 24 0.19 18.27 7.97
C ASN A 24 1.54 17.53 8.06
N ASP A 25 1.56 16.23 7.81
CA ASP A 25 2.76 15.40 7.77
C ASP A 25 3.24 15.10 6.33
N TYR A 26 2.79 15.89 5.35
CA TYR A 26 3.35 15.89 4.00
C TYR A 26 4.87 16.16 4.02
N PRO A 27 5.68 15.44 3.23
CA PRO A 27 5.30 14.43 2.24
C PRO A 27 5.24 12.99 2.77
N ASP A 28 5.44 12.81 4.08
CA ASP A 28 5.69 11.50 4.68
C ASP A 28 4.39 10.74 4.93
N PHE A 29 3.27 11.40 5.19
CA PHE A 29 1.96 10.75 5.45
C PHE A 29 2.05 9.60 6.46
N SER A 30 2.85 9.79 7.51
CA SER A 30 3.16 8.86 8.59
C SER A 30 1.95 8.18 9.24
N ASP A 31 0.79 8.84 9.28
CA ASP A 31 -0.44 8.28 9.84
C ASP A 31 -1.23 7.42 8.82
N ALA A 32 -0.80 7.39 7.55
CA ALA A 32 -1.51 6.71 6.49
C ALA A 32 -1.27 5.20 6.48
N TYR A 33 -2.29 4.45 6.07
CA TYR A 33 -2.23 3.00 5.92
C TYR A 33 -3.23 2.50 4.88
N ILE A 34 -2.92 1.36 4.24
CA ILE A 34 -3.75 0.72 3.23
C ILE A 34 -4.81 -0.10 3.95
N THR A 35 -6.08 0.19 3.70
CA THR A 35 -7.22 -0.54 4.26
C THR A 35 -7.62 -1.71 3.38
N THR A 36 -7.50 -1.55 2.06
CA THR A 36 -7.77 -2.60 1.07
C THR A 36 -6.81 -2.48 -0.11
N ALA A 37 -6.44 -3.61 -0.69
CA ALA A 37 -5.79 -3.66 -2.00
C ALA A 37 -6.01 -5.03 -2.63
N ASN A 38 -6.03 -5.08 -3.95
CA ASN A 38 -5.96 -6.34 -4.69
C ASN A 38 -4.57 -6.53 -5.26
N TYR A 39 -4.13 -7.80 -5.30
CA TYR A 39 -2.94 -8.20 -6.02
C TYR A 39 -3.30 -9.28 -7.05
N ASP A 40 -3.03 -9.01 -8.33
CA ASP A 40 -3.31 -9.93 -9.44
C ASP A 40 -4.80 -10.34 -9.49
N GLY A 41 -5.69 -9.37 -9.20
CA GLY A 41 -7.15 -9.55 -9.17
C GLY A 41 -7.71 -10.26 -7.93
N VAL A 42 -6.89 -10.51 -6.90
CA VAL A 42 -7.31 -11.11 -5.63
C VAL A 42 -7.14 -10.11 -4.50
N GLU A 43 -8.21 -9.87 -3.74
CA GLU A 43 -8.17 -9.01 -2.56
C GLU A 43 -7.22 -9.58 -1.49
N LEU A 44 -6.34 -8.73 -0.99
CA LEU A 44 -5.40 -9.08 0.08
C LEU A 44 -6.12 -9.11 1.42
N SER A 45 -5.80 -10.11 2.23
CA SER A 45 -6.24 -10.14 3.63
C SER A 45 -5.52 -9.08 4.47
N ALA A 46 -6.07 -8.72 5.63
CA ALA A 46 -5.44 -7.77 6.55
C ALA A 46 -4.01 -8.17 6.95
N ASP A 47 -3.75 -9.47 7.16
CA ASP A 47 -2.41 -9.97 7.47
C ASP A 47 -1.45 -9.79 6.28
N GLU A 48 -1.92 -10.02 5.04
CA GLU A 48 -1.12 -9.79 3.83
C GLU A 48 -0.83 -8.31 3.58
N LEU A 49 -1.77 -7.42 3.92
CA LEU A 49 -1.53 -5.98 3.90
C LEU A 49 -0.44 -5.61 4.91
N ILE A 50 -0.51 -6.12 6.14
CA ILE A 50 0.52 -5.89 7.16
C ILE A 50 1.89 -6.40 6.67
N GLU A 51 1.95 -7.62 6.14
CA GLU A 51 3.19 -8.17 5.58
C GLU A 51 3.75 -7.30 4.43
N LEU A 52 2.88 -6.75 3.57
CA LEU A 52 3.27 -5.84 2.49
C LEU A 52 3.94 -4.57 3.05
N PHE A 53 3.38 -3.99 4.11
CA PHE A 53 3.96 -2.82 4.79
C PHE A 53 5.31 -3.11 5.44
N GLU A 54 5.43 -4.27 6.09
CA GLU A 54 6.69 -4.66 6.73
C GLU A 54 7.81 -4.87 5.71
N GLU A 55 7.48 -5.38 4.52
CA GLU A 55 8.45 -5.58 3.44
C GLU A 55 8.76 -4.27 2.68
N PHE A 56 7.78 -3.38 2.50
CA PHE A 56 7.92 -2.10 1.79
C PHE A 56 7.50 -0.91 2.67
N PRO A 57 8.31 -0.53 3.66
CA PRO A 57 7.99 0.58 4.55
C PRO A 57 7.97 1.91 3.79
N GLY A 58 6.89 2.69 3.95
CA GLY A 58 6.71 4.00 3.30
C GLY A 58 6.09 3.95 1.90
N TYR A 59 5.71 2.76 1.42
CA TYR A 59 5.10 2.59 0.10
C TYR A 59 3.73 3.27 0.00
N GLU A 60 2.98 3.36 1.10
CA GLU A 60 1.75 4.13 1.24
C GLU A 60 1.93 5.59 0.84
N SER A 61 3.03 6.22 1.27
CA SER A 61 3.34 7.62 0.98
C SER A 61 3.62 7.80 -0.50
N GLU A 62 4.35 6.87 -1.12
CA GLU A 62 4.59 6.86 -2.56
C GLU A 62 3.27 6.75 -3.34
N LEU A 63 2.36 5.85 -2.93
CA LEU A 63 1.05 5.68 -3.54
C LEU A 63 0.16 6.92 -3.40
N ILE A 64 0.23 7.63 -2.27
CA ILE A 64 -0.49 8.89 -2.08
C ILE A 64 0.09 9.95 -3.02
N LEU A 65 1.41 10.10 -3.07
CA LEU A 65 2.08 11.09 -3.91
C LEU A 65 1.80 10.86 -5.41
N ASP A 66 1.84 9.60 -5.88
CA ASP A 66 1.51 9.26 -7.28
C ASP A 66 0.08 9.65 -7.66
N ARG A 67 -0.86 9.64 -6.70
CA ARG A 67 -2.25 10.08 -6.93
C ARG A 67 -2.43 11.59 -6.92
N MET A 68 -1.47 12.33 -6.38
CA MET A 68 -1.53 13.80 -6.32
C MET A 68 -1.02 14.47 -7.61
N TYR A 69 -0.33 13.75 -8.49
CA TYR A 69 0.31 14.27 -9.71
C TYR A 69 -0.11 13.53 -10.98
#